data_AF-A0A396TT15-F1
#
_entry.id   AF-A0A396TT15-F1
#
_cell.length_a   1.000
_cell.length_b   1.000
_cell.length_c   1.000
_cell.angle_alpha   90.00
_cell.angle_beta   90.00
_cell.angle_gamma   90.00
#
_symmetry.space_group_name_H-M   'P 1'
#
loop_
_entity.id
_entity.type
_entity.pdbx_description
1 polymer ?
#
loop_
_entity_poly.entity_id
_entity_poly.type
_entity_poly.pdbx_seq_one_letter_code
_entity_poly.pdbx_strand_id
1 'polypeptide(L)'
;MGEWSDYFEDFPEEAPQPPSAEERAKEKFDSEIKDMNADAFALIAKTKKKAIDAAQLQKKQFLESIDYCPQCGEKELNVYKLENKTYLCECQDCGIYGSGDNFSAALHKTASAIGDNIDWRDGSLFSVSTK
;
A
#
# COMPACT_ATOMS: atom_id res chain seq x y z
N MET A 1 -49.70 9.19 -49.13
CA MET A 1 -49.13 10.48 -48.69
C MET A 1 -49.69 10.79 -47.32
N GLY A 2 -48.84 10.78 -46.30
CA GLY A 2 -49.12 11.20 -44.93
C GLY A 2 -47.76 11.59 -44.38
N GLU A 3 -47.61 12.87 -44.07
CA GLU A 3 -46.32 13.57 -44.02
C GLU A 3 -45.44 13.09 -42.87
N TRP A 4 -44.15 13.02 -43.17
CA TRP A 4 -43.07 12.98 -42.20
C TRP A 4 -42.96 14.37 -41.59
N SER A 5 -43.07 14.51 -40.27
CA SER A 5 -42.21 15.34 -39.40
C SER A 5 -42.96 15.75 -38.13
N ASP A 6 -42.18 15.90 -37.06
CA ASP A 6 -42.50 16.67 -35.86
C ASP A 6 -43.49 15.96 -34.91
N TYR A 7 -43.02 15.25 -33.88
CA TYR A 7 -42.48 15.91 -32.69
C TYR A 7 -41.64 14.86 -31.95
N PHE A 8 -40.38 14.70 -32.35
CA PHE A 8 -39.35 14.45 -31.35
C PHE A 8 -39.44 15.69 -30.45
N GLU A 9 -40.19 15.58 -29.35
CA GLU A 9 -40.08 16.52 -28.25
C GLU A 9 -38.62 16.47 -27.84
N ASP A 10 -37.87 17.42 -28.40
CA ASP A 10 -36.65 17.96 -27.85
C ASP A 10 -36.95 18.24 -26.37
N PHE A 11 -36.82 17.23 -25.52
CA PHE A 11 -36.40 17.47 -24.16
C PHE A 11 -35.03 18.10 -24.34
N PRO A 12 -34.85 19.40 -24.04
CA PRO A 12 -33.52 19.93 -23.97
C PRO A 12 -32.84 19.07 -22.92
N GLU A 13 -31.89 18.25 -23.38
CA GLU A 13 -30.88 17.61 -22.55
C GLU A 13 -30.31 18.77 -21.74
N GLU A 14 -30.83 18.92 -20.51
CA GLU A 14 -30.61 20.10 -19.68
C GLU A 14 -29.12 20.12 -19.42
N ALA A 15 -28.39 20.90 -20.22
CA ALA A 15 -26.95 20.91 -20.20
C ALA A 15 -26.54 21.17 -18.76
N PRO A 16 -25.68 20.32 -18.16
CA PRO A 16 -25.37 20.39 -16.74
C PRO A 16 -25.03 21.83 -16.39
N GLN A 17 -25.79 22.42 -15.45
CA GLN A 17 -25.64 23.83 -15.14
C GLN A 17 -24.20 24.10 -14.72
N PRO A 18 -23.59 25.19 -15.21
CA PRO A 18 -22.23 25.52 -14.81
C PRO A 18 -22.19 25.71 -13.28
N PRO A 19 -21.13 25.23 -12.61
CA PRO A 19 -21.06 25.27 -11.15
C PRO A 19 -21.19 26.71 -10.66
N SER A 20 -21.95 26.87 -9.58
CA SER A 20 -22.18 28.16 -8.91
C SER A 20 -20.88 28.79 -8.42
N ALA A 21 -20.90 30.09 -8.15
CA ALA A 21 -19.72 30.80 -7.63
C ALA A 21 -19.26 30.21 -6.28
N GLU A 22 -20.20 29.71 -5.47
CA GLU A 22 -19.94 29.08 -4.17
C GLU A 22 -19.30 27.70 -4.34
N GLU A 23 -19.76 26.88 -5.29
CA GLU A 23 -19.16 25.59 -5.62
C GLU A 23 -17.73 25.77 -6.17
N ARG A 24 -17.51 26.74 -7.06
CA ARG A 24 -16.16 27.06 -7.57
C ARG A 24 -15.23 27.55 -6.47
N ALA A 25 -15.74 28.36 -5.54
CA ALA A 25 -14.95 28.83 -4.41
C ALA A 25 -14.57 27.68 -3.48
N LYS A 26 -15.51 26.76 -3.19
CA LYS A 26 -15.26 25.57 -2.38
C LYS A 26 -14.26 24.62 -3.04
N GLU A 27 -14.41 24.33 -4.34
CA GLU A 27 -13.46 23.51 -5.09
C GLU A 27 -12.05 24.12 -5.07
N LYS A 28 -11.95 25.45 -5.21
CA LYS A 28 -10.68 26.16 -5.14
C LYS A 28 -10.06 26.03 -3.75
N PHE A 29 -10.82 26.25 -2.68
CA PHE A 29 -10.35 26.06 -1.30
C PHE A 29 -9.91 24.61 -1.04
N ASP A 30 -10.68 23.62 -1.48
CA ASP A 30 -10.33 22.20 -1.33
C ASP A 30 -9.06 21.83 -2.11
N SER A 31 -8.87 22.42 -3.30
CA SER A 31 -7.63 22.26 -4.08
C SER A 31 -6.42 22.89 -3.38
N GLU A 32 -6.57 24.11 -2.86
CA GLU A 32 -5.52 24.80 -2.11
C GLU A 32 -5.15 24.05 -0.82
N ILE A 33 -6.12 23.46 -0.12
CA ILE A 33 -5.86 22.60 1.06
C ILE A 33 -5.12 21.32 0.65
N LYS A 34 -5.49 20.69 -0.47
CA LYS A 34 -4.78 19.51 -0.97
C LYS A 34 -3.34 19.82 -1.34
N ASP A 35 -3.11 20.95 -2.01
CA ASP A 35 -1.78 21.41 -2.42
C ASP A 35 -0.92 21.77 -1.21
N MET A 36 -1.46 22.49 -0.22
CA MET A 36 -0.74 22.81 1.02
C MET A 36 -0.31 21.57 1.80
N ASN A 37 -1.13 20.51 1.79
CA ASN A 37 -0.79 19.27 2.48
C ASN A 37 0.12 18.35 1.65
N ALA A 38 0.25 18.56 0.34
CA ALA A 38 1.05 17.72 -0.54
C ALA A 38 2.53 17.68 -0.11
N ASP A 39 3.10 18.82 0.26
CA ASP A 39 4.48 18.92 0.76
C ASP A 39 4.67 18.17 2.09
N ALA A 40 3.70 18.29 3.00
CA ALA A 40 3.73 17.57 4.27
C ALA A 40 3.65 16.05 4.06
N PHE A 41 2.76 15.58 3.17
CA PHE A 41 2.67 14.17 2.81
C PHE A 41 3.94 13.66 2.12
N ALA A 42 4.54 14.45 1.24
CA ALA A 42 5.79 14.11 0.57
C ALA A 42 6.95 13.95 1.56
N LEU A 43 7.05 14.84 2.56
CA LEU A 43 8.04 14.75 3.63
C LEU A 43 7.84 13.50 4.49
N ILE A 44 6.59 13.18 4.85
CA ILE A 44 6.26 11.95 5.60
C ILE A 44 6.65 10.71 4.79
N ALA A 45 6.28 10.64 3.51
CA ALA A 45 6.60 9.52 2.63
C ALA A 45 8.12 9.33 2.49
N LYS A 46 8.87 10.43 2.31
CA LYS A 46 10.34 10.40 2.23
C LYS A 46 10.97 9.90 3.53
N THR A 47 10.43 10.29 4.68
CA THR A 47 10.92 9.87 5.99
C THR A 47 10.64 8.39 6.24
N LYS A 48 9.43 7.92 5.91
CA LYS A 48 9.08 6.49 5.95
C LYS A 48 10.00 5.65 5.06
N LYS A 49 10.22 6.10 3.81
CA LYS A 49 11.12 5.41 2.87
C LYS A 49 12.54 5.27 3.44
N LYS A 50 13.11 6.33 4.00
CA LYS A 50 14.43 6.26 4.65
C LYS A 50 14.46 5.27 5.82
N ALA A 51 13.42 5.22 6.64
CA ALA A 51 13.34 4.28 7.75
C ALA A 51 13.26 2.82 7.26
N ILE A 52 12.47 2.58 6.21
CA ILE A 52 12.37 1.27 5.55
C ILE A 52 13.72 0.85 4.96
N ASP A 53 14.37 1.73 4.20
CA ASP A 53 15.67 1.46 3.57
C ASP A 53 16.74 1.13 4.63
N ALA A 54 16.76 1.89 5.74
CA ALA A 54 17.67 1.64 6.86
C ALA A 54 17.38 0.29 7.54
N ALA A 55 16.11 -0.03 7.79
CA ALA A 55 15.71 -1.31 8.37
C ALA A 55 16.08 -2.47 7.43
N GLN A 56 15.83 -2.35 6.14
CA GLN A 56 16.25 -3.36 5.16
C GLN A 56 17.76 -3.56 5.15
N LEU A 57 18.55 -2.50 5.26
CA LEU A 57 20.00 -2.60 5.35
C LEU A 57 20.43 -3.41 6.58
N GLN A 58 19.79 -3.17 7.73
CA GLN A 58 20.04 -3.93 8.95
C GLN A 58 19.57 -5.38 8.86
N LYS A 59 18.46 -5.66 8.18
CA LYS A 59 17.94 -7.02 7.98
C LYS A 59 18.87 -7.90 7.15
N LYS A 60 19.65 -7.32 6.23
CA LYS A 60 20.58 -8.09 5.36
C LYS A 60 21.56 -8.95 6.13
N GLN A 61 21.99 -8.55 7.33
CA GLN A 61 22.90 -9.35 8.15
C GLN A 61 22.25 -10.62 8.73
N PHE A 62 20.92 -10.65 8.80
CA PHE A 62 20.12 -11.77 9.33
C PHE A 62 19.52 -12.63 8.22
N LEU A 63 19.77 -12.33 6.95
CA LEU A 63 19.19 -13.05 5.82
C LEU A 63 19.75 -14.48 5.76
N GLU A 64 18.88 -15.47 5.88
CA GLU A 64 19.21 -16.90 5.84
C GLU A 64 18.91 -17.51 4.46
N SER A 65 17.75 -17.23 3.86
CA SER A 65 17.37 -17.70 2.52
C SER A 65 16.41 -16.77 1.80
N ILE A 66 16.24 -17.01 0.49
CA ILE A 66 15.21 -16.39 -0.36
C ILE A 66 14.42 -17.52 -1.02
N ASP A 67 13.14 -17.61 -0.69
CA ASP A 67 12.24 -18.69 -1.07
C ASP A 67 11.03 -18.19 -1.87
N TYR A 68 10.13 -19.11 -2.25
CA TYR A 68 8.88 -18.78 -2.93
C TYR A 68 7.82 -18.29 -1.95
N CYS A 69 7.17 -17.18 -2.31
CA CYS A 69 6.09 -16.62 -1.51
C CYS A 69 4.81 -17.45 -1.64
N PRO A 70 4.16 -17.84 -0.52
CA PRO A 70 2.90 -18.58 -0.56
C PRO A 70 1.71 -17.77 -1.10
N GLN A 71 1.81 -16.43 -1.13
CA GLN A 71 0.74 -15.56 -1.65
C GLN A 71 0.87 -15.28 -3.15
N CYS A 72 2.00 -14.75 -3.61
CA CYS A 72 2.18 -14.35 -5.01
C CYS A 72 2.92 -15.38 -5.87
N GLY A 73 3.56 -16.39 -5.27
CA GLY A 73 4.33 -17.40 -6.00
C GLY A 73 5.71 -16.94 -6.47
N GLU A 74 6.08 -15.67 -6.24
CA GLU A 74 7.39 -15.14 -6.63
C GLU A 74 8.51 -15.58 -5.69
N LYS A 75 9.73 -15.73 -6.24
CA LYS A 75 10.93 -16.10 -5.47
C LYS A 75 11.55 -14.90 -4.76
N GLU A 76 10.72 -14.21 -3.99
CA GLU A 76 11.07 -12.98 -3.27
C GLU A 76 10.69 -13.03 -1.79
N LEU A 77 10.50 -14.23 -1.22
CA LEU A 77 10.27 -14.39 0.20
C LEU A 77 11.61 -14.41 0.94
N ASN A 78 12.00 -13.28 1.52
CA ASN A 78 13.19 -13.21 2.36
C ASN A 78 12.91 -13.87 3.71
N VAL A 79 13.79 -14.78 4.10
CA VAL A 79 13.74 -15.47 5.39
C VAL A 79 14.90 -14.97 6.23
N TYR A 80 14.60 -14.36 7.36
CA TYR A 80 15.55 -13.82 8.30
C TYR A 80 15.60 -14.67 9.57
N LYS A 81 16.81 -14.89 10.08
CA LYS A 81 17.07 -15.54 11.36
C LYS A 81 17.63 -14.52 12.34
N LEU A 82 16.79 -14.10 13.28
CA LEU A 82 17.14 -13.11 14.29
C LEU A 82 17.91 -13.77 15.45
N GLU A 83 18.68 -12.96 16.19
CA GLU A 83 19.54 -13.46 17.29
C GLU A 83 18.77 -14.24 18.37
N ASN A 84 17.50 -13.89 18.60
CA ASN A 84 16.63 -14.53 19.58
C ASN A 84 16.09 -15.91 19.12
N LYS A 85 16.65 -16.49 18.04
CA LYS A 85 16.16 -17.69 17.35
C LYS A 85 14.76 -17.55 16.73
N THR A 86 14.26 -16.33 16.62
CA THR A 86 13.01 -16.03 15.90
C THR A 86 13.29 -15.95 14.41
N TYR A 87 12.42 -16.58 13.63
CA TYR A 87 12.36 -16.50 12.19
C TYR A 87 11.36 -15.44 11.77
N LEU A 88 11.72 -14.66 10.76
CA LEU A 88 10.86 -13.65 10.15
C LEU A 88 10.88 -13.87 8.63
N CYS A 89 9.70 -14.01 8.04
CA CYS A 89 9.54 -14.12 6.60
C CYS A 89 8.88 -12.84 6.09
N GLU A 90 9.42 -12.23 5.04
CA GLU A 90 8.89 -11.02 4.41
C GLU A 90 9.02 -11.10 2.88
N CYS A 91 7.88 -11.04 2.18
CA CYS A 91 7.88 -11.02 0.71
C CYS A 91 8.19 -9.62 0.19
N GLN A 92 9.21 -9.50 -0.66
CA GLN A 92 9.62 -8.21 -1.21
C GLN A 92 8.68 -7.70 -2.32
N ASP A 93 7.90 -8.59 -2.95
CA ASP A 93 6.93 -8.28 -4.00
C ASP A 93 5.53 -7.95 -3.47
N CYS A 94 4.87 -8.87 -2.76
CA CYS A 94 3.50 -8.65 -2.30
C CYS A 94 3.37 -8.09 -0.87
N GLY A 95 4.48 -7.99 -0.12
CA GLY A 95 4.48 -7.37 1.22
C GLY A 95 4.00 -8.26 2.36
N ILE A 96 3.49 -9.48 2.10
CA ILE A 96 3.08 -10.39 3.17
C ILE A 96 4.27 -10.75 4.07
N TYR A 97 4.00 -10.93 5.36
CA TYR A 97 5.01 -11.30 6.33
C TYR A 97 4.49 -12.19 7.45
N GLY A 98 5.39 -12.81 8.21
CA GLY A 98 5.05 -13.58 9.41
C GLY A 98 6.28 -13.95 10.22
N SER A 99 6.11 -14.19 11.52
CA SER A 99 7.22 -14.53 12.41
C SER A 99 6.92 -15.68 13.37
N GLY A 100 7.92 -16.49 13.69
CA GLY A 100 7.76 -17.63 14.59
C GLY A 100 9.09 -18.11 15.17
N ASP A 101 9.03 -19.01 16.14
CA ASP A 101 10.23 -19.48 16.86
C ASP A 101 11.09 -20.46 16.04
N ASN A 102 10.62 -20.85 14.86
CA ASN A 102 11.34 -21.65 13.88
C ASN A 102 10.81 -21.35 12.47
N PHE A 103 11.54 -21.79 11.45
CA PHE A 103 11.21 -21.57 10.04
C PHE A 103 9.79 -22.02 9.68
N SER A 104 9.39 -23.24 10.08
CA SER A 104 8.08 -23.80 9.74
C SER A 104 6.94 -22.98 10.35
N ALA A 105 7.09 -22.55 11.61
CA ALA A 105 6.11 -21.69 12.28
C ALA A 105 6.01 -20.30 11.64
N ALA A 106 7.14 -19.71 11.24
CA ALA A 106 7.15 -18.42 10.56
C ALA A 106 6.46 -18.53 9.20
N LEU A 107 6.81 -19.54 8.38
CA LEU A 107 6.20 -19.78 7.08
C LEU A 107 4.70 -20.08 7.17
N HIS A 108 4.29 -20.89 8.15
CA HIS A 108 2.87 -21.19 8.40
C HIS A 108 2.10 -19.91 8.75
N LYS A 109 2.65 -19.06 9.62
CA LYS A 109 2.02 -17.77 9.94
C LYS A 109 1.96 -16.83 8.74
N THR A 110 3.02 -16.77 7.93
CA THR A 110 2.98 -16.02 6.67
C THR A 110 1.85 -16.53 5.77
N ALA A 111 1.74 -17.85 5.56
CA ALA A 111 0.66 -18.40 4.75
C ALA A 111 -0.75 -18.18 5.36
N SER A 112 -0.85 -18.21 6.69
CA SER A 112 -2.12 -17.97 7.40
C SER A 112 -2.59 -16.52 7.31
N ALA A 113 -1.68 -15.58 7.05
CA ALA A 113 -1.98 -14.17 6.92
C ALA A 113 -2.50 -13.75 5.53
N ILE A 114 -2.65 -14.70 4.61
CA ILE A 114 -3.22 -14.44 3.29
C ILE A 114 -4.67 -13.97 3.48
N GLY A 115 -4.95 -12.74 3.02
CA GLY A 115 -6.25 -12.09 3.18
C GLY A 115 -6.36 -11.14 4.38
N ASP A 116 -5.37 -11.11 5.26
CA ASP A 116 -5.35 -10.20 6.43
C ASP A 116 -4.96 -8.75 6.07
N ASN A 117 -4.65 -8.50 4.79
CA ASN A 117 -4.25 -7.20 4.26
C ASN A 117 -3.08 -6.56 5.04
N ILE A 118 -2.09 -7.38 5.38
CA ILE A 118 -0.87 -6.94 6.06
C ILE A 118 0.25 -6.68 5.05
N ASP A 119 1.00 -5.59 5.23
CA ASP A 119 2.21 -5.28 4.48
C ASP A 119 3.32 -4.83 5.44
N TRP A 120 4.48 -5.50 5.42
CA TRP A 120 5.59 -5.16 6.31
C TRP A 120 6.15 -3.76 6.03
N ARG A 121 5.89 -3.20 4.84
CA ARG A 121 6.26 -1.83 4.44
C ARG A 121 5.47 -0.78 5.21
N ASP A 122 4.28 -1.13 5.69
CA ASP A 122 3.44 -0.28 6.54
C ASP A 122 3.74 -0.45 8.03
N GLY A 123 4.29 -1.60 8.42
CA GLY A 123 4.73 -1.89 9.78
C GLY A 123 5.39 -3.27 9.87
N SER A 124 6.71 -3.30 9.98
CA SER A 124 7.49 -4.55 10.00
C SER A 124 7.68 -5.08 11.42
N LEU A 125 7.63 -6.41 11.60
CA LEU A 125 7.90 -7.08 12.88
C LEU A 125 9.37 -7.15 13.28
N PHE A 126 10.26 -6.63 12.43
CA PHE A 126 11.69 -6.59 12.72
C PHE A 126 11.98 -5.65 13.89
N SER A 127 12.44 -6.24 15.00
CA SER A 127 13.00 -5.53 16.14
C SER A 127 14.36 -6.13 16.48
N VAL A 128 15.41 -5.32 16.44
CA VAL A 128 16.71 -5.71 17.00
C VAL A 128 16.82 -5.01 18.35
N SER A 129 16.99 -5.79 19.42
CA SER A 129 17.29 -5.24 20.73
C SER A 129 18.72 -4.72 20.69
N THR A 130 18.91 -3.43 20.41
CA THR A 130 20.21 -2.77 20.59
C THR A 130 20.57 -2.86 22.07
N LYS A 131 21.60 -3.66 22.38
CA LYS A 131 22.25 -3.66 23.70
C LYS A 131 23.08 -2.40 23.89
#